data_AF-A0A8H6SGD3-F1
#
_entry.id   AF-A0A8H6SGD3-F1
#
_cell.length_a   1.000
_cell.length_b   1.000
_cell.length_c   1.000
_cell.angle_alpha   90.00
_cell.angle_beta   90.00
_cell.angle_gamma   90.00
#
_symmetry.space_group_name_H-M   'P 1'
#
loop_
_entity.id
_entity.type
_entity.pdbx_description
1 polymer ?
#
loop_
_entity_poly.entity_id
_entity_poly.type
_entity_poly.pdbx_seq_one_letter_code
_entity_poly.pdbx_strand_id
1 'polypeptide(L)'
;MSAATQRLQLLPWNEKLTLPYMRAHQPWTNLPEEYFLCSGQSPYLPDFVYGFPIRFAETDDPDHLLDHLKAMQKKIPHPDFSDPDKYGAVAAICAYIYSQVEIEGGIPEFVPTTVDADMDILSVVCIHSSHAAQSPEQPLWVQDVVEIAKEILGELGWTDVPEPKWYIGSSTLACKGNEDYNVPPVSGPPPYLY
;
A
#
# COMPACT_ATOMS: atom_id res chain seq x y z
N MET A 1 -30.90 22.23 -3.37
CA MET A 1 -29.59 22.10 -2.69
C MET A 1 -29.61 20.80 -1.90
N SER A 2 -28.77 19.83 -2.25
CA SER A 2 -28.76 18.54 -1.56
C SER A 2 -28.00 18.66 -0.23
N ALA A 3 -28.33 17.81 0.74
CA ALA A 3 -27.66 17.75 2.03
C ALA A 3 -26.13 17.49 1.91
N ALA A 4 -25.65 17.02 0.76
CA ALA A 4 -24.23 16.86 0.48
C ALA A 4 -23.49 18.20 0.35
N THR A 5 -24.14 19.24 -0.20
CA THR A 5 -23.51 20.56 -0.38
C THR A 5 -23.35 21.32 0.95
N GLN A 6 -24.19 21.04 1.95
CA GLN A 6 -24.11 21.67 3.27
C GLN A 6 -23.08 21.03 4.22
N ARG A 7 -22.56 19.83 3.92
CA ARG A 7 -21.50 19.19 4.71
C ARG A 7 -20.08 19.67 4.34
N LEU A 8 -19.93 20.42 3.25
CA LEU A 8 -18.63 20.81 2.71
C LEU A 8 -18.00 22.07 3.34
N GLN A 9 -18.66 22.73 4.30
CA GLN A 9 -18.13 23.98 4.87
C GLN A 9 -17.19 23.83 6.08
N LEU A 10 -16.97 22.65 6.63
CA LEU A 10 -16.12 22.47 7.83
C LEU A 10 -15.50 21.07 7.90
N LEU A 11 -14.73 20.64 6.90
CA LEU A 11 -13.76 19.58 7.20
C LEU A 11 -12.60 20.22 7.95
N PRO A 12 -12.34 19.83 9.22
CA PRO A 12 -11.25 20.41 9.99
C PRO A 12 -9.92 20.11 9.30
N TRP A 13 -9.00 21.06 9.42
CA TRP A 13 -7.60 20.86 9.09
C TRP A 13 -7.08 19.54 9.70
N ASN A 14 -6.50 18.66 8.88
CA ASN A 14 -6.00 17.37 9.34
C ASN A 14 -4.48 17.30 9.23
N GLU A 15 -3.79 17.54 10.33
CA GLU A 15 -2.32 17.44 10.38
C GLU A 15 -1.78 16.09 9.90
N LYS A 16 -2.63 15.03 9.89
CA LYS A 16 -2.29 13.70 9.40
C LYS A 16 -1.97 13.61 7.91
N LEU A 17 -2.39 14.60 7.13
CA LEU A 17 -2.12 14.68 5.68
C LEU A 17 -0.94 15.60 5.34
N THR A 18 -0.10 15.95 6.32
CA THR A 18 1.20 16.59 6.05
C THR A 18 2.27 15.52 5.85
N LEU A 19 3.16 15.69 4.88
CA LEU A 19 4.24 14.72 4.62
C LEU A 19 5.12 14.43 5.84
N PRO A 20 5.51 15.42 6.69
CA PRO A 20 6.25 15.15 7.91
C PRO A 20 5.48 14.28 8.89
N TYR A 21 4.18 14.55 9.08
CA TYR A 21 3.34 13.70 9.93
C TYR A 21 3.24 12.30 9.35
N MET A 22 3.00 12.18 8.04
CA MET A 22 2.85 10.89 7.38
C MET A 22 4.12 10.05 7.58
N ARG A 23 5.30 10.61 7.29
CA ARG A 23 6.57 9.89 7.48
C ARG A 23 6.78 9.42 8.92
N ALA A 24 6.42 10.24 9.89
CA ALA A 24 6.61 9.93 11.31
C ALA A 24 5.63 8.88 11.87
N HIS A 25 4.51 8.61 11.18
CA HIS A 25 3.43 7.77 11.70
C HIS A 25 3.09 6.54 10.84
N GLN A 26 3.77 6.33 9.71
CA GLN A 26 3.68 5.07 8.97
C GLN A 26 4.36 3.93 9.75
N PRO A 27 3.86 2.69 9.67
CA PRO A 27 2.72 2.25 8.88
C PRO A 27 1.37 2.42 9.60
N TRP A 28 0.30 2.61 8.84
CA TRP A 28 -1.06 2.75 9.39
C TRP A 28 -1.87 1.47 9.30
N THR A 29 -2.68 1.24 10.33
CA THR A 29 -3.73 0.21 10.23
C THR A 29 -4.86 0.67 9.30
N ASN A 30 -5.26 1.93 9.41
CA ASN A 30 -6.27 2.56 8.56
C ASN A 30 -5.77 3.94 8.14
N LEU A 31 -6.03 4.33 6.90
CA LEU A 31 -5.81 5.72 6.47
C LEU A 31 -6.80 6.65 7.21
N PRO A 32 -6.44 7.93 7.42
CA PRO A 32 -7.36 8.92 7.98
C PRO A 32 -8.63 9.03 7.11
N GLU A 33 -9.82 9.08 7.72
CA GLU A 33 -11.09 9.20 6.97
C GLU A 33 -11.10 10.45 6.07
N GLU A 34 -10.46 11.52 6.53
CA GLU A 34 -10.33 12.77 5.79
C GLU A 34 -9.54 12.63 4.49
N TYR A 35 -8.65 11.63 4.37
CA TYR A 35 -8.00 11.31 3.09
C TYR A 35 -9.06 11.03 2.02
N PHE A 36 -10.07 10.21 2.34
CA PHE A 36 -11.11 9.79 1.40
C PHE A 36 -12.16 10.87 1.15
N LEU A 37 -12.49 11.67 2.18
CA LEU A 37 -13.43 12.78 2.03
C LEU A 37 -12.88 13.89 1.13
N CYS A 38 -11.55 14.08 1.16
CA CYS A 38 -10.83 15.10 0.39
C CYS A 38 -10.29 14.57 -0.94
N SER A 39 -10.22 13.25 -1.16
CA SER A 39 -9.60 12.64 -2.34
C SER A 39 -10.22 13.12 -3.65
N GLY A 40 -11.53 13.08 -3.76
CA GLY A 40 -12.24 13.54 -4.97
C GLY A 40 -12.15 15.04 -5.25
N GLN A 41 -11.52 15.83 -4.37
CA GLN A 41 -11.45 17.29 -4.45
C GLN A 41 -10.03 17.82 -4.67
N SER A 42 -8.99 17.01 -4.42
CA SER A 42 -7.60 17.38 -4.65
C SER A 42 -7.09 16.81 -5.98
N PRO A 43 -6.50 17.64 -6.85
CA PRO A 43 -5.76 17.13 -8.02
C PRO A 43 -4.42 16.48 -7.65
N TYR A 44 -3.96 16.65 -6.40
CA TYR A 44 -2.67 16.16 -5.91
C TYR A 44 -2.85 15.51 -4.54
N LEU A 45 -3.17 14.22 -4.53
CA LEU A 45 -3.32 13.44 -3.30
C LEU A 45 -2.05 12.65 -2.97
N PRO A 46 -1.83 12.37 -1.69
CA PRO A 46 -0.83 11.40 -1.30
C PRO A 46 -1.28 10.00 -1.71
N ASP A 47 -0.37 9.29 -2.34
CA ASP A 47 -0.47 7.88 -2.68
C ASP A 47 -0.09 7.05 -1.45
N PHE A 48 -0.89 6.02 -1.19
CA PHE A 48 -0.61 5.01 -0.19
C PHE A 48 -0.77 3.62 -0.78
N VAL A 49 0.09 2.71 -0.33
CA VAL A 49 0.04 1.29 -0.68
C VAL A 49 -0.32 0.47 0.53
N TYR A 50 -1.24 -0.48 0.36
CA TYR A 50 -1.65 -1.45 1.36
C TYR A 50 -1.03 -2.80 1.03
N GLY A 51 -0.34 -3.40 1.99
CA GLY A 51 0.31 -4.68 1.74
C GLY A 51 1.17 -5.21 2.90
N PHE A 52 1.85 -6.32 2.63
CA PHE A 52 2.74 -6.97 3.59
C PHE A 52 4.14 -6.35 3.54
N PRO A 53 4.68 -5.89 4.67
CA PRO A 53 6.06 -5.42 4.71
C PRO A 53 7.03 -6.61 4.69
N ILE A 54 8.00 -6.53 3.79
CA ILE A 54 9.21 -7.35 3.84
C ILE A 54 10.21 -6.60 4.70
N ARG A 55 10.29 -6.98 5.99
CA ARG A 55 11.12 -6.30 6.99
C ARG A 55 12.47 -6.98 7.16
N PHE A 56 13.46 -6.21 7.59
CA PHE A 56 14.71 -6.75 8.14
C PHE A 56 14.52 -7.31 9.57
N ALA A 57 13.31 -7.25 10.13
CA ALA A 57 13.06 -7.37 11.57
C ALA A 57 13.30 -8.76 12.23
N GLU A 58 13.80 -9.75 11.50
CA GLU A 58 14.32 -10.99 12.10
C GLU A 58 15.85 -11.02 12.19
N THR A 59 16.54 -10.15 11.44
CA THR A 59 18.00 -10.05 11.42
C THR A 59 18.45 -8.64 11.04
N ASP A 60 19.27 -7.99 11.88
CA ASP A 60 20.03 -6.76 11.57
C ASP A 60 21.01 -6.92 10.38
N ASP A 61 20.92 -8.05 9.67
CA ASP A 61 21.74 -8.46 8.55
C ASP A 61 20.88 -8.54 7.26
N PRO A 62 21.03 -7.57 6.35
CA PRO A 62 20.39 -7.59 5.03
C PRO A 62 20.69 -8.84 4.20
N ASP A 63 21.87 -9.45 4.36
CA ASP A 63 22.26 -10.64 3.61
C ASP A 63 21.42 -11.85 4.05
N HIS A 64 21.13 -11.95 5.35
CA HIS A 64 20.28 -13.01 5.89
C HIS A 64 18.83 -12.90 5.39
N LEU A 65 18.26 -11.70 5.36
CA LEU A 65 16.92 -11.50 4.77
C LEU A 65 16.91 -11.92 3.29
N LEU A 66 17.94 -11.54 2.53
CA LEU A 66 18.03 -11.90 1.13
C LEU A 66 18.13 -13.42 0.92
N ASP A 67 18.90 -14.11 1.75
CA ASP A 67 19.03 -15.57 1.69
C ASP A 67 17.73 -16.28 2.11
N HIS A 68 17.00 -15.74 3.08
CA HIS A 68 15.65 -16.21 3.43
C HIS A 68 14.70 -16.07 2.24
N LEU A 69 14.66 -14.90 1.60
CA LEU A 69 13.80 -14.65 0.44
C LEU A 69 14.14 -15.58 -0.74
N LYS A 70 15.43 -15.84 -1.00
CA LYS A 70 15.85 -16.84 -2.00
C LYS A 70 15.41 -18.25 -1.63
N ALA A 71 15.47 -18.61 -0.34
CA ALA A 71 15.00 -19.92 0.13
C ALA A 71 13.48 -20.06 -0.03
N MET A 72 12.72 -18.99 0.22
CA MET A 72 11.28 -18.93 -0.08
C MET A 72 11.01 -19.09 -1.58
N GLN A 73 11.71 -18.34 -2.44
CA GLN A 73 11.56 -18.44 -3.90
C GLN A 73 11.72 -19.88 -4.40
N LYS A 74 12.73 -20.60 -3.89
CA LYS A 74 12.98 -22.00 -4.27
C LYS A 74 11.86 -22.97 -3.88
N LYS A 75 11.01 -22.61 -2.92
CA LYS A 75 9.86 -23.43 -2.50
C LYS A 75 8.61 -23.15 -3.33
N ILE A 76 8.60 -22.11 -4.16
CA ILE A 76 7.44 -21.80 -5.01
C ILE A 76 7.20 -22.98 -5.97
N PRO A 77 6.00 -23.61 -5.96
CA PRO A 77 5.68 -24.76 -6.80
C PRO A 77 5.35 -24.36 -8.24
N HIS A 78 6.08 -23.39 -8.79
CA HIS A 78 5.95 -22.92 -10.16
C HIS A 78 7.35 -22.75 -10.77
N PRO A 79 7.70 -23.46 -11.86
CA PRO A 79 9.05 -23.49 -12.40
C PRO A 79 9.53 -22.12 -12.88
N ASP A 80 8.64 -21.25 -13.37
CA ASP A 80 9.04 -19.91 -13.80
C ASP A 80 9.35 -18.97 -12.63
N PHE A 81 8.65 -19.11 -11.50
CA PHE A 81 8.83 -18.22 -10.35
C PHE A 81 9.95 -18.70 -9.42
N SER A 82 10.18 -20.01 -9.35
CA SER A 82 11.30 -20.60 -8.60
C SER A 82 12.67 -20.38 -9.28
N ASP A 83 12.69 -19.95 -10.53
CA ASP A 83 13.91 -19.66 -11.30
C ASP A 83 14.50 -18.28 -10.93
N PRO A 84 15.66 -18.22 -10.26
CA PRO A 84 16.30 -16.97 -9.86
C PRO A 84 16.83 -16.15 -11.06
N ASP A 85 17.03 -16.76 -12.23
CA ASP A 85 17.51 -16.06 -13.42
C ASP A 85 16.37 -15.28 -14.11
N LYS A 86 15.11 -15.65 -13.85
CA LYS A 86 13.92 -14.98 -14.40
C LYS A 86 13.38 -13.88 -13.50
N TYR A 87 13.36 -14.12 -12.19
CA TYR A 87 12.78 -13.20 -11.21
C TYR A 87 13.72 -13.01 -10.02
N GLY A 88 13.82 -11.77 -9.55
CA GLY A 88 14.30 -11.52 -8.20
C GLY A 88 13.32 -12.12 -7.18
N ALA A 89 13.84 -12.60 -6.04
CA ALA A 89 13.06 -13.35 -5.04
C ALA A 89 11.75 -12.67 -4.61
N VAL A 90 11.78 -11.36 -4.34
CA VAL A 90 10.58 -10.59 -3.98
C VAL A 90 9.56 -10.57 -5.12
N ALA A 91 10.01 -10.28 -6.34
CA ALA A 91 9.13 -10.23 -7.51
C ALA A 91 8.50 -11.61 -7.82
N ALA A 92 9.26 -12.69 -7.62
CA ALA A 92 8.77 -14.06 -7.76
C ALA A 92 7.64 -14.38 -6.76
N ILE A 93 7.83 -14.01 -5.49
CA ILE A 93 6.82 -14.20 -4.44
C ILE A 93 5.55 -13.40 -4.77
N CYS A 94 5.68 -12.12 -5.15
CA CYS A 94 4.52 -11.31 -5.56
C CYS A 94 3.78 -11.90 -6.76
N ALA A 95 4.53 -12.32 -7.80
CA ALA A 95 3.95 -12.90 -9.01
C ALA A 95 3.23 -14.22 -8.72
N TYR A 96 3.78 -15.04 -7.81
CA TYR A 96 3.13 -16.28 -7.40
C TYR A 96 1.85 -16.03 -6.62
N ILE A 97 1.85 -15.09 -5.66
CA ILE A 97 0.61 -14.69 -4.96
C ILE A 97 -0.44 -14.22 -5.97
N TYR A 98 -0.08 -13.31 -6.89
CA TYR A 98 -1.00 -12.86 -7.95
C TYR A 98 -1.57 -14.03 -8.75
N SER A 99 -0.74 -15.02 -9.10
CA SER A 99 -1.18 -16.16 -9.90
C SER A 99 -2.12 -17.12 -9.16
N GLN A 100 -2.18 -17.05 -7.83
CA GLN A 100 -3.11 -17.84 -7.02
C GLN A 100 -4.45 -17.13 -6.78
N VAL A 101 -4.53 -15.84 -7.09
CA VAL A 101 -5.74 -15.05 -6.84
C VAL A 101 -6.64 -15.08 -8.08
N GLU A 102 -7.77 -15.77 -7.98
CA GLU A 102 -8.81 -15.77 -9.01
C GLU A 102 -9.93 -14.78 -8.64
N ILE A 103 -9.83 -13.53 -9.12
CA ILE A 103 -10.88 -12.52 -8.95
C ILE A 103 -11.47 -12.14 -10.31
N GLU A 104 -12.79 -12.32 -10.45
CA GLU A 104 -13.54 -11.87 -11.61
C GLU A 104 -13.43 -10.35 -11.78
N GLY A 105 -13.00 -9.89 -12.95
CA GLY A 105 -12.77 -8.46 -13.26
C GLY A 105 -11.30 -8.04 -13.21
N GLY A 106 -10.40 -8.93 -12.77
CA GLY A 106 -8.97 -8.67 -12.66
C GLY A 106 -8.61 -7.80 -11.45
N ILE A 107 -7.45 -8.08 -10.88
CA ILE A 107 -6.84 -7.24 -9.84
C ILE A 107 -5.68 -6.42 -10.40
N PRO A 108 -5.39 -5.25 -9.82
CA PRO A 108 -4.13 -4.55 -10.10
C PRO A 108 -2.93 -5.47 -9.84
N GLU A 109 -1.88 -5.32 -10.62
CA GLU A 109 -0.65 -6.10 -10.49
C GLU A 109 -0.01 -5.92 -9.09
N PHE A 110 0.36 -7.02 -8.41
CA PHE A 110 1.14 -6.95 -7.16
C PHE A 110 2.58 -6.66 -7.52
N VAL A 111 2.94 -5.38 -7.50
CA VAL A 111 4.34 -4.98 -7.71
C VAL A 111 4.98 -4.70 -6.36
N PRO A 112 6.19 -5.23 -6.09
CA PRO A 112 6.95 -4.79 -4.93
C PRO A 112 7.16 -3.28 -5.00
N THR A 113 6.72 -2.57 -3.96
CA THR A 113 6.88 -1.13 -3.86
C THR A 113 7.88 -0.79 -2.76
N THR A 114 8.84 0.06 -3.11
CA THR A 114 9.76 0.67 -2.14
C THR A 114 9.01 1.70 -1.31
N VAL A 115 9.13 1.58 0.01
CA VAL A 115 8.62 2.55 0.98
C VAL A 115 9.77 3.37 1.54
N ASP A 116 9.49 4.25 2.51
CA ASP A 116 10.47 5.21 3.03
C ASP A 116 11.78 4.51 3.44
N ALA A 117 12.91 5.08 3.00
CA ALA A 117 14.23 4.49 3.15
C ALA A 117 14.69 4.43 4.62
N ASP A 118 14.08 5.24 5.49
CA ASP A 118 14.36 5.26 6.92
C ASP A 118 13.55 4.18 7.69
N MET A 119 12.76 3.36 6.99
CA MET A 119 12.11 2.20 7.58
C MET A 119 13.00 0.97 7.44
N ASP A 120 13.02 0.09 8.45
CA ASP A 120 13.62 -1.25 8.39
C ASP A 120 12.82 -2.21 7.48
N ILE A 121 12.38 -1.71 6.32
CA ILE A 121 11.52 -2.38 5.34
C ILE A 121 12.23 -2.36 4.00
N LEU A 122 12.51 -3.53 3.46
CA LEU A 122 13.09 -3.70 2.13
C LEU A 122 12.08 -3.36 1.02
N SER A 123 10.85 -3.86 1.16
CA SER A 123 9.79 -3.71 0.17
C SER A 123 8.42 -3.98 0.78
N VAL A 124 7.35 -3.52 0.13
CA VAL A 124 5.99 -3.94 0.44
C VAL A 124 5.45 -4.80 -0.70
N VAL A 125 4.90 -5.97 -0.38
CA VAL A 125 4.07 -6.76 -1.31
C VAL A 125 2.73 -6.04 -1.42
N CYS A 126 2.61 -5.16 -2.42
CA CYS A 126 1.47 -4.26 -2.59
C CYS A 126 0.23 -5.01 -3.09
N ILE A 127 -0.85 -4.96 -2.31
CA ILE A 127 -2.15 -5.59 -2.61
C ILE A 127 -3.13 -4.58 -3.21
N HIS A 128 -3.15 -3.37 -2.65
CA HIS A 128 -4.12 -2.35 -3.00
C HIS A 128 -3.48 -0.98 -2.84
N SER A 129 -3.91 0.01 -3.63
CA SER A 129 -3.43 1.39 -3.51
C SER A 129 -4.58 2.35 -3.30
N SER A 130 -4.28 3.49 -2.67
CA SER A 130 -5.26 4.52 -2.39
C SER A 130 -5.79 5.21 -3.65
N HIS A 131 -5.05 5.15 -4.77
CA HIS A 131 -5.52 5.61 -6.09
C HIS A 131 -6.73 4.84 -6.62
N ALA A 132 -6.97 3.62 -6.12
CA ALA A 132 -8.15 2.82 -6.47
C ALA A 132 -9.28 2.94 -5.44
N ALA A 133 -9.08 3.62 -4.30
CA ALA A 133 -10.02 3.64 -3.20
C ALA A 133 -10.99 4.82 -3.29
N GLN A 134 -12.26 4.54 -3.61
CA GLN A 134 -13.37 5.50 -3.57
C GLN A 134 -13.99 5.64 -2.16
N SER A 135 -13.58 4.77 -1.22
CA SER A 135 -14.15 4.62 0.12
C SER A 135 -13.03 4.37 1.14
N PRO A 136 -13.20 4.79 2.41
CA PRO A 136 -12.32 4.38 3.51
C PRO A 136 -12.32 2.87 3.76
N GLU A 137 -13.38 2.18 3.32
CA GLU A 137 -13.49 0.74 3.41
C GLU A 137 -12.70 0.08 2.26
N GLN A 138 -11.85 -0.87 2.60
CA GLN A 138 -11.19 -1.71 1.61
C GLN A 138 -12.23 -2.53 0.84
N PRO A 139 -12.08 -2.70 -0.47
CA PRO A 139 -12.92 -3.63 -1.22
C PRO A 139 -12.87 -5.04 -0.59
N LEU A 140 -14.00 -5.76 -0.59
CA LEU A 140 -14.09 -7.09 0.01
C LEU A 140 -13.01 -8.05 -0.50
N TRP A 141 -12.71 -7.98 -1.80
CA TRP A 141 -11.68 -8.80 -2.44
C TRP A 141 -10.28 -8.61 -1.84
N VAL A 142 -9.99 -7.44 -1.24
CA VAL A 142 -8.70 -7.19 -0.57
C VAL A 142 -8.52 -8.14 0.61
N GLN A 143 -9.59 -8.46 1.33
CA GLN A 143 -9.53 -9.39 2.46
C GLN A 143 -9.24 -10.82 1.99
N ASP A 144 -9.92 -11.27 0.94
CA ASP A 144 -9.70 -12.59 0.34
C ASP A 144 -8.23 -12.75 -0.11
N VAL A 145 -7.69 -11.72 -0.76
CA VAL A 145 -6.28 -11.69 -1.18
C VAL A 145 -5.32 -11.70 0.01
N VAL A 146 -5.64 -10.96 1.07
CA VAL A 146 -4.82 -10.93 2.29
C VAL A 146 -4.74 -12.32 2.91
N GLU A 147 -5.84 -13.07 2.95
CA GLU A 147 -5.87 -14.44 3.47
C GLU A 147 -5.02 -15.38 2.62
N ILE A 148 -5.22 -15.36 1.30
CA ILE A 148 -4.42 -16.16 0.34
C ILE A 148 -2.92 -15.84 0.46
N ALA A 149 -2.58 -14.55 0.50
CA ALA A 149 -1.20 -14.12 0.61
C ALA A 149 -0.56 -14.55 1.94
N LYS A 150 -1.30 -14.50 3.07
CA LYS A 150 -0.81 -14.99 4.36
C LYS A 150 -0.51 -16.48 4.33
N GLU A 151 -1.42 -17.27 3.76
CA GLU A 151 -1.25 -18.72 3.62
C GLU A 151 0.01 -19.03 2.80
N ILE A 152 0.12 -18.44 1.60
CA ILE A 152 1.28 -18.64 0.71
C ILE A 152 2.59 -18.21 1.39
N LEU A 153 2.63 -17.04 2.04
CA LEU A 153 3.85 -16.59 2.72
C LEU A 153 4.25 -17.56 3.84
N GLY A 154 3.27 -18.08 4.60
CA GLY A 154 3.50 -19.11 5.60
C GLY A 154 4.04 -20.42 5.01
N GLU A 155 3.45 -20.92 3.92
CA GLU A 155 3.90 -22.13 3.22
C GLU A 155 5.33 -22.02 2.67
N LEU A 156 5.68 -20.85 2.15
CA LEU A 156 7.05 -20.56 1.68
C LEU A 156 8.05 -20.44 2.85
N GLY A 157 7.58 -20.37 4.09
CA GLY A 157 8.40 -20.41 5.29
C GLY A 157 8.66 -19.04 5.91
N TRP A 158 7.76 -18.08 5.70
CA TRP A 158 7.72 -16.88 6.54
C TRP A 158 7.10 -17.24 7.89
N THR A 159 7.91 -17.19 8.95
CA THR A 159 7.42 -17.44 10.32
C THR A 159 6.82 -16.14 10.83
N ASP A 160 5.61 -16.17 11.41
CA ASP A 160 4.90 -14.97 11.88
C ASP A 160 4.68 -13.90 10.80
N VAL A 161 3.93 -14.26 9.73
CA VAL A 161 3.55 -13.34 8.66
C VAL A 161 2.93 -12.06 9.24
N PRO A 162 3.51 -10.87 8.95
CA PRO A 162 3.02 -9.62 9.53
C PRO A 162 1.61 -9.29 9.04
N GLU A 163 0.84 -8.56 9.84
CA GLU A 163 -0.42 -7.99 9.36
C GLU A 163 -0.15 -6.95 8.26
N PRO A 164 -0.95 -6.94 7.17
CA PRO A 164 -0.84 -5.92 6.15
C PRO A 164 -1.21 -4.55 6.74
N LYS A 165 -0.53 -3.51 6.25
CA LYS A 165 -0.71 -2.12 6.68
C LYS A 165 -0.64 -1.19 5.48
N TRP A 166 -1.04 0.06 5.71
CA TRP A 166 -0.85 1.15 4.78
C TRP A 166 0.53 1.80 4.96
N TYR A 167 1.20 2.06 3.86
CA TYR A 167 2.49 2.73 3.75
C TYR A 167 2.39 3.89 2.77
N ILE A 168 3.26 4.89 2.89
CA ILE A 168 3.33 5.96 1.90
C ILE A 168 3.87 5.37 0.58
N GLY A 169 3.18 5.65 -0.52
CA GLY A 169 3.60 5.24 -1.86
C GLY A 169 4.83 6.01 -2.35
N SER A 170 5.58 5.41 -3.27
CA SER A 170 6.85 5.95 -3.78
C SER A 170 6.70 7.34 -4.42
N SER A 171 5.57 7.59 -5.09
CA SER A 171 5.25 8.88 -5.71
C SER A 171 5.18 10.03 -4.69
N THR A 172 4.61 9.74 -3.52
CA THR A 172 4.48 10.70 -2.41
C THR A 172 5.77 10.81 -1.60
N LEU A 173 6.51 9.71 -1.46
CA LEU A 173 7.83 9.74 -0.83
C LEU A 173 8.85 10.55 -1.62
N ALA A 174 8.74 10.58 -2.95
CA ALA A 174 9.61 11.38 -3.81
C ALA A 174 9.43 12.90 -3.61
N CYS A 175 8.32 13.33 -3.01
CA CYS A 175 8.13 14.73 -2.62
C CYS A 175 9.11 15.11 -1.50
N LYS A 176 9.80 16.24 -1.68
CA LYS A 176 10.73 16.79 -0.69
C LYS A 176 10.04 17.87 0.16
N GLY A 177 10.40 17.98 1.44
CA GLY A 177 9.96 19.07 2.31
C GLY A 177 8.72 18.77 3.16
N ASN A 178 8.00 19.83 3.55
CA ASN A 178 6.82 19.79 4.42
C ASN A 178 5.53 19.85 3.61
N GLU A 179 5.44 19.05 2.55
CA GLU A 179 4.27 19.06 1.67
C GLU A 179 2.99 18.86 2.46
N ASP A 180 1.97 19.65 2.13
CA ASP A 180 0.71 19.68 2.83
C ASP A 180 -0.42 19.26 1.89
N TYR A 181 -0.94 18.07 2.10
CA TYR A 181 -2.01 17.51 1.29
C TYR A 181 -3.41 17.79 1.86
N ASN A 182 -3.51 18.66 2.88
CA ASN A 182 -4.80 19.13 3.33
C ASN A 182 -5.47 19.95 2.24
N VAL A 183 -6.67 19.55 1.81
CA VAL A 183 -7.49 20.36 0.92
C VAL A 183 -7.90 21.62 1.68
N PRO A 184 -7.48 22.83 1.26
CA PRO A 184 -8.10 24.03 1.79
C PRO A 184 -9.57 24.01 1.37
N PRO A 185 -10.51 24.44 2.22
CA PRO A 185 -11.91 24.55 1.82
C PRO A 185 -11.99 25.36 0.52
N VAL A 186 -12.54 24.75 -0.54
CA VAL A 186 -12.72 25.45 -1.81
C VAL A 186 -13.70 26.59 -1.55
N SER A 187 -13.20 27.81 -1.43
CA SER A 187 -14.04 29.01 -1.45
C SER A 187 -14.47 29.25 -2.89
N GLY A 188 -15.47 28.50 -3.34
CA GLY A 188 -16.04 28.62 -4.67
C GLY A 188 -16.96 27.44 -5.03
N PRO A 189 -17.95 27.64 -5.90
CA PRO A 189 -18.76 26.54 -6.41
C PRO A 189 -17.89 25.54 -7.20
N PRO A 190 -18.22 24.24 -7.18
CA PRO A 190 -17.43 23.21 -7.86
C PRO A 190 -17.33 23.50 -9.38
N PRO A 191 -16.15 23.33 -10.00
CA PRO A 191 -15.92 23.72 -11.40
C PRO A 191 -16.61 22.82 -12.45
N TYR A 192 -17.40 21.83 -12.04
CA TYR A 192 -18.06 20.89 -12.96
C TYR A 192 -19.56 20.79 -12.66
N LEU A 193 -20.27 21.90 -12.89
CA LEU A 193 -21.71 21.92 -13.14
C LEU A 193 -22.00 22.99 -14.21
N TYR A 194 -21.57 22.73 -15.44
CA TYR A 194 -22.09 23.32 -16.67
C TYR A 194 -22.17 22.24 -17.75
#